data_AF-E9RT57-F1
#
_entry.id   AF-E9RT57-F1
#
_cell.length_a   1.000
_cell.length_b   1.000
_cell.length_c   1.000
_cell.angle_alpha   90.00
_cell.angle_beta   90.00
_cell.angle_gamma   90.00
#
_symmetry.space_group_name_H-M   'P 1'
#
loop_
_entity.id
_entity.type
_entity.pdbx_description
1 polymer ?
#
loop_
_entity_poly.entity_id
_entity_poly.type
_entity_poly.pdbx_seq_one_letter_code
_entity_poly.pdbx_strand_id
1 'polypeptide(L)'
;MPYLIPILYVIVSYTFFLLPGLFDQVVELQIISALLPFLMGVVNLIVVLTVGRKWSRKTLLNCTLIIKYGLIPFYLIGGCITISVTLAALFPLPLMVLFGLVTVVFLIFGYGILLGAAPYAIAYLIKSCKEGRHSKAVVILSGICQFLFSFDVFSMMILTIKEKHLVKTTIAVFAGVCLAILFILLYVLRIFV
;
A
#
# COMPACT_ATOMS: atom_id res chain seq x y z
N MET A 1 5.20 19.04 11.19
CA MET A 1 5.85 18.77 9.90
C MET A 1 6.13 17.29 9.53
N PRO A 2 6.07 16.26 10.42
CA PRO A 2 6.46 14.89 10.02
C PRO A 2 5.51 14.21 9.02
N TYR A 3 4.28 14.73 8.88
CA TYR A 3 3.24 14.16 8.04
C TYR A 3 3.34 14.58 6.56
N LEU A 4 4.12 15.61 6.24
CA LEU A 4 4.20 16.17 4.89
C LEU A 4 4.78 15.15 3.90
N ILE A 5 5.84 14.45 4.29
CA ILE A 5 6.51 13.44 3.47
C ILE A 5 5.56 12.25 3.16
N PRO A 6 4.88 11.64 4.16
CA PRO A 6 3.81 10.67 3.91
C PRO A 6 2.71 11.13 2.95
N ILE A 7 2.22 12.36 3.11
CA ILE A 7 1.18 12.91 2.23
C ILE A 7 1.69 13.05 0.80
N LEU A 8 2.89 13.62 0.63
CA LEU A 8 3.52 13.77 -0.67
C LEU A 8 3.74 12.41 -1.35
N TYR A 9 4.13 11.39 -0.58
CA TYR A 9 4.26 10.02 -1.10
C TYR A 9 2.95 9.47 -1.66
N VAL A 10 1.83 9.66 -0.95
CA VAL A 10 0.51 9.23 -1.45
C VAL A 10 0.17 9.94 -2.75
N ILE A 11 0.32 11.27 -2.81
CA ILE A 11 0.03 12.06 -4.00
C ILE A 11 0.88 11.57 -5.18
N VAL A 12 2.20 11.47 -5.00
CA VAL A 12 3.15 11.01 -6.02
C VAL A 12 2.83 9.58 -6.47
N SER A 13 2.46 8.68 -5.56
CA SER A 13 2.09 7.30 -5.92
C SER A 13 0.88 7.22 -6.85
N TYR A 14 -0.06 8.16 -6.74
CA TYR A 14 -1.20 8.26 -7.67
C TYR A 14 -0.86 8.91 -9.01
N THR A 15 0.17 9.76 -9.06
CA THR A 15 0.60 10.38 -10.33
C THR A 15 1.04 9.34 -11.36
N PHE A 16 1.59 8.20 -10.93
CA PHE A 16 1.91 7.06 -11.80
C PHE A 16 0.69 6.52 -12.59
N PHE A 17 -0.49 6.49 -11.95
CA PHE A 17 -1.71 6.00 -12.59
C PHE A 17 -2.39 7.05 -13.46
N LEU A 18 -2.24 8.34 -13.15
CA LEU A 18 -2.99 9.43 -13.76
C LEU A 18 -2.25 10.10 -14.93
N LEU A 19 -0.91 10.16 -14.90
CA LEU A 19 -0.12 10.92 -15.87
C LEU A 19 0.00 10.29 -17.27
N PRO A 20 0.14 8.96 -17.44
CA PRO A 20 0.22 8.36 -18.76
C PRO A 20 -1.00 8.67 -19.65
N GLY A 21 -2.20 8.74 -19.06
CA GLY A 21 -3.43 9.10 -19.79
C GLY A 21 -3.62 10.60 -20.05
N LEU A 22 -2.80 11.47 -19.45
CA LEU A 22 -2.88 12.93 -19.61
C LEU A 22 -1.84 13.46 -20.62
N PHE A 23 -0.71 12.75 -20.77
CA PHE A 23 0.42 13.16 -21.61
C PHE A 23 0.86 12.00 -22.51
N ASP A 24 0.01 11.62 -23.47
CA ASP A 24 0.32 10.57 -24.45
C ASP A 24 1.50 10.92 -25.39
N GLN A 25 1.91 12.19 -25.46
CA GLN A 25 2.88 12.68 -26.46
C GLN A 25 4.31 12.91 -25.93
N VAL A 26 4.56 12.82 -24.61
CA VAL A 26 5.87 13.14 -24.02
C VAL A 26 6.44 11.95 -23.23
N VAL A 27 7.18 11.10 -23.94
CA VAL A 27 7.78 9.85 -23.41
C VAL A 27 8.68 10.12 -22.19
N GLU A 28 9.45 11.21 -22.19
CA GLU A 28 10.32 11.57 -21.06
C GLU A 28 9.52 11.83 -19.77
N LEU A 29 8.37 12.50 -19.87
CA LEU A 29 7.53 12.81 -18.73
C LEU A 29 6.88 11.55 -18.15
N GLN A 30 6.55 10.59 -19.00
CA GLN A 30 6.02 9.29 -18.59
C GLN A 30 7.07 8.49 -17.80
N ILE A 31 8.32 8.45 -18.26
CA ILE A 31 9.41 7.75 -17.56
C ILE A 31 9.68 8.41 -16.20
N ILE A 32 9.71 9.74 -16.13
CA ILE A 32 9.90 10.47 -14.87
C ILE A 32 8.74 10.17 -13.91
N SER A 33 7.49 10.21 -14.38
CA SER A 33 6.32 9.90 -13.55
C SER A 33 6.31 8.47 -13.02
N ALA A 34 6.84 7.53 -13.81
CA ALA A 34 6.99 6.14 -13.42
C ALA A 34 8.05 5.95 -12.33
N LEU A 35 9.14 6.71 -12.37
CA LEU A 35 10.22 6.61 -11.38
C LEU A 35 9.94 7.38 -10.09
N LEU A 36 9.09 8.41 -10.13
CA LEU A 36 8.85 9.32 -9.01
C LEU A 36 8.37 8.62 -7.72
N PRO A 37 7.44 7.64 -7.76
CA PRO A 37 7.04 6.90 -6.56
C PRO A 37 8.18 6.11 -5.91
N PHE A 38 9.09 5.55 -6.71
CA PHE A 38 10.25 4.82 -6.19
C PHE A 38 11.24 5.75 -5.50
N LEU A 39 11.55 6.89 -6.14
CA LEU A 39 12.40 7.92 -5.55
C LEU A 39 11.82 8.39 -4.22
N MET A 40 10.52 8.65 -4.17
CA MET A 40 9.85 9.06 -2.95
C MET A 40 9.80 7.94 -1.89
N GLY A 41 9.74 6.68 -2.31
CA GLY A 41 9.92 5.51 -1.42
C GLY A 41 11.30 5.46 -0.78
N VAL A 42 12.35 5.78 -1.54
CA VAL A 42 13.72 5.93 -1.00
C VAL A 42 13.78 7.10 -0.01
N VAL A 43 13.15 8.24 -0.33
CA VAL A 43 13.05 9.38 0.61
C VAL A 43 12.36 8.97 1.91
N ASN A 44 11.25 8.22 1.84
CA ASN A 44 10.57 7.68 3.03
C ASN A 44 11.52 6.84 3.89
N LEU A 45 12.31 5.96 3.26
CA LEU A 45 13.29 5.14 3.96
C LEU A 45 14.37 6.00 4.65
N ILE A 46 14.97 6.95 3.93
CA ILE A 46 16.00 7.85 4.46
C ILE A 46 15.46 8.66 5.64
N VAL A 47 14.28 9.26 5.49
CA VAL A 47 13.63 10.06 6.54
C VAL A 47 13.40 9.23 7.80
N VAL A 48 12.89 8.00 7.64
CA VAL A 48 12.63 7.10 8.77
C VAL A 48 13.93 6.68 9.47
N LEU A 49 14.99 6.39 8.71
CA LEU A 49 16.28 5.98 9.24
C LEU A 49 17.04 7.12 9.94
N THR A 50 16.90 8.36 9.47
CA THR A 50 17.63 9.53 9.98
C THR A 50 16.88 10.22 11.12
N VAL A 51 15.67 10.72 10.84
CA VAL A 51 14.89 11.55 11.75
C VAL A 51 13.79 10.73 12.44
N GLY A 52 13.21 9.75 11.75
CA GLY A 52 12.09 8.95 12.23
C GLY A 52 12.38 8.14 13.49
N ARG A 53 13.65 7.77 13.73
CA ARG A 53 14.07 7.11 14.99
C ARG A 53 13.73 7.93 16.23
N LYS A 54 13.75 9.27 16.12
CA LYS A 54 13.44 10.21 17.21
C LYS A 54 11.94 10.43 17.42
N TRP A 55 11.10 10.12 16.42
CA TRP A 55 9.66 10.37 16.49
C TRP A 55 8.94 9.41 17.42
N SER A 56 7.84 9.88 18.02
CA SER A 56 7.01 9.05 18.90
C SER A 56 6.37 7.89 18.13
N ARG A 57 6.03 6.80 18.83
CA ARG A 57 5.30 5.67 18.25
C ARG A 57 4.00 6.11 17.57
N LYS A 58 3.23 7.02 18.20
CA LYS A 58 1.97 7.56 17.64
C LYS A 58 2.21 8.36 16.37
N THR A 59 3.30 9.13 16.30
CA THR A 59 3.66 9.88 15.10
C THR A 59 3.96 8.94 13.94
N LEU A 60 4.73 7.86 14.18
CA LEU A 60 5.03 6.84 13.16
C LEU A 60 3.77 6.09 12.73
N LEU A 61 2.89 5.77 13.68
CA LEU A 61 1.58 5.18 13.39
C LEU A 61 0.75 6.09 12.48
N ASN A 62 0.63 7.38 12.79
CA ASN A 62 -0.11 8.33 11.97
C ASN A 62 0.46 8.46 10.55
N CYS A 63 1.79 8.54 10.42
CA CYS A 63 2.44 8.56 9.10
C CYS A 63 2.12 7.28 8.31
N THR A 64 2.15 6.13 8.98
CA THR A 64 1.78 4.85 8.37
C THR A 64 0.32 4.86 7.94
N LEU A 65 -0.60 5.31 8.79
CA LEU A 65 -2.02 5.37 8.47
C LEU A 65 -2.32 6.31 7.31
N ILE A 66 -1.64 7.46 7.22
CA ILE A 66 -1.78 8.36 6.07
C ILE A 66 -1.42 7.63 4.77
N ILE A 67 -0.28 6.92 4.74
CA ILE A 67 0.14 6.19 3.54
C ILE A 67 -0.81 5.03 3.26
N LYS A 68 -1.09 4.19 4.26
CA LYS A 68 -1.89 2.98 4.08
C LYS A 68 -3.34 3.30 3.69
N TYR A 69 -3.98 4.22 4.41
CA TYR A 69 -5.35 4.62 4.10
C TYR A 69 -5.42 5.44 2.82
N GLY A 70 -4.43 6.29 2.58
CA GLY A 70 -4.32 7.04 1.34
C GLY A 70 -4.21 6.14 0.12
N LEU A 71 -3.51 5.01 0.21
CA LEU A 71 -3.28 4.06 -0.88
C LEU A 71 -4.24 2.86 -0.90
N ILE A 72 -5.34 2.88 -0.13
CA ILE A 72 -6.34 1.79 -0.12
C ILE A 72 -6.82 1.39 -1.53
N PRO A 73 -7.26 2.33 -2.40
CA PRO A 73 -7.67 1.96 -3.75
C PRO A 73 -6.60 1.20 -4.51
N PHE A 74 -5.34 1.63 -4.38
CA PHE A 74 -4.20 1.00 -5.02
C PHE A 74 -3.96 -0.41 -4.46
N TYR A 75 -4.01 -0.58 -3.14
CA TYR A 75 -3.79 -1.88 -2.49
C TYR A 75 -4.89 -2.89 -2.82
N LEU A 76 -6.15 -2.44 -2.90
CA LEU A 76 -7.26 -3.31 -3.30
C LEU A 76 -7.12 -3.77 -4.75
N ILE A 77 -6.85 -2.84 -5.68
CA ILE A 77 -6.68 -3.17 -7.11
C ILE A 77 -5.46 -4.07 -7.30
N GLY A 78 -4.31 -3.73 -6.70
CA GLY A 78 -3.10 -4.54 -6.77
C GLY A 78 -3.27 -5.93 -6.15
N GLY A 79 -4.01 -6.03 -5.04
CA GLY A 79 -4.39 -7.30 -4.43
C GLY A 79 -5.26 -8.16 -5.35
N CYS A 80 -6.28 -7.57 -5.98
CA CYS A 80 -7.14 -8.26 -6.95
C CYS A 80 -6.33 -8.77 -8.15
N ILE A 81 -5.48 -7.92 -8.75
CA ILE A 81 -4.60 -8.33 -9.87
C ILE A 81 -3.70 -9.49 -9.43
N THR A 82 -3.05 -9.38 -8.27
CA THR A 82 -2.15 -10.43 -7.77
C THR A 82 -2.88 -11.77 -7.61
N ILE A 83 -4.11 -11.76 -7.07
CA ILE A 83 -4.94 -12.97 -6.94
C ILE A 83 -5.31 -13.52 -8.31
N SER A 84 -5.83 -12.68 -9.23
CA SER A 84 -6.21 -13.10 -10.58
C SER A 84 -5.05 -13.76 -11.33
N VAL A 85 -3.85 -13.22 -11.18
CA VAL A 85 -2.63 -13.72 -11.84
C VAL A 85 -2.17 -15.02 -11.22
N THR A 86 -2.20 -15.11 -9.89
CA THR A 86 -1.88 -16.35 -9.17
C THR A 86 -2.84 -17.48 -9.57
N LEU A 87 -4.14 -17.17 -9.70
CA LEU A 87 -5.14 -18.11 -10.19
C LEU A 87 -4.90 -18.49 -11.66
N ALA A 88 -4.59 -17.52 -12.53
CA ALA A 88 -4.29 -17.78 -13.93
C ALA A 88 -3.03 -18.65 -14.12
N ALA A 89 -2.04 -18.53 -13.23
CA ALA A 89 -0.84 -19.36 -13.22
C ALA A 89 -1.10 -20.84 -12.89
N LEU A 90 -2.31 -21.20 -12.44
CA LEU A 90 -2.72 -22.60 -12.24
C LEU A 90 -3.15 -23.30 -13.55
N PHE A 91 -3.34 -22.55 -14.64
CA PHE A 91 -3.74 -23.06 -15.95
C PHE A 91 -2.54 -23.23 -16.91
N PRO A 92 -2.61 -24.15 -17.90
CA PRO A 92 -1.47 -24.47 -18.77
C PRO A 92 -0.95 -23.28 -19.62
N LEU A 93 0.35 -23.37 -19.97
CA LEU A 93 1.25 -22.33 -20.50
C LEU A 93 0.69 -21.30 -21.53
N PRO A 94 -0.18 -21.65 -22.51
CA PRO A 94 -0.59 -20.70 -23.54
C PRO A 94 -1.32 -19.45 -23.02
N LEU A 95 -2.06 -19.58 -21.90
CA LEU A 95 -2.80 -18.47 -21.29
C LEU A 95 -1.89 -17.54 -20.46
N MET A 96 -0.79 -18.06 -19.90
CA MET A 96 0.14 -17.31 -19.06
C MET A 96 0.95 -16.28 -19.88
N VAL A 97 1.22 -16.58 -21.16
CA VAL A 97 1.93 -15.68 -22.08
C VAL A 97 1.08 -14.47 -22.46
N LEU A 98 -0.24 -14.64 -22.61
CA LEU A 98 -1.16 -13.57 -23.01
C LEU A 98 -1.34 -12.50 -21.91
N PHE A 99 -1.34 -12.91 -20.64
CA PHE A 99 -1.40 -11.99 -19.49
C PHE A 99 -0.02 -11.48 -19.05
N GLY A 100 1.08 -12.04 -19.56
CA GLY A 100 2.40 -11.98 -18.90
C GLY A 100 3.03 -10.59 -18.80
N LEU A 101 3.11 -9.81 -19.88
CA LEU A 101 3.97 -8.62 -19.90
C LEU A 101 3.36 -7.42 -19.16
N VAL A 102 2.09 -7.11 -19.43
CA VAL A 102 1.36 -6.02 -18.76
C VAL A 102 1.26 -6.29 -17.25
N THR A 103 0.96 -7.53 -16.88
CA THR A 103 0.85 -7.90 -15.48
C THR A 103 2.19 -7.79 -14.74
N VAL A 104 3.28 -8.26 -15.34
CA VAL A 104 4.62 -8.14 -14.74
C VAL A 104 4.98 -6.67 -14.50
N VAL A 105 4.64 -5.78 -15.44
CA VAL A 105 4.82 -4.34 -15.26
C VAL A 105 4.02 -3.84 -14.05
N PHE A 106 2.71 -4.10 -14.00
CA PHE A 106 1.87 -3.69 -12.85
C PHE A 106 2.36 -4.27 -11.51
N LEU A 107 2.87 -5.50 -11.50
CA LEU A 107 3.45 -6.13 -10.31
C LEU A 107 4.74 -5.42 -9.87
N ILE A 108 5.67 -5.11 -10.78
CA ILE A 108 6.92 -4.42 -10.45
C ILE A 108 6.64 -3.04 -9.85
N PHE A 109 5.80 -2.25 -10.52
CA PHE A 109 5.40 -0.93 -10.02
C PHE A 109 4.60 -1.03 -8.72
N GLY A 110 3.69 -2.00 -8.68
CA GLY A 110 2.85 -2.27 -7.54
C GLY A 110 3.66 -2.59 -6.27
N TYR A 111 4.57 -3.55 -6.37
CA TYR A 111 5.47 -3.91 -5.28
C TYR A 111 6.47 -2.80 -4.96
N GLY A 112 6.91 -2.01 -5.95
CA GLY A 112 7.74 -0.83 -5.73
C GLY A 112 7.09 0.18 -4.78
N ILE A 113 5.82 0.52 -5.03
CA ILE A 113 5.05 1.43 -4.17
C ILE A 113 4.75 0.77 -2.81
N LEU A 114 4.51 -0.53 -2.76
CA LEU A 114 4.34 -1.25 -1.49
C LEU A 114 5.61 -1.18 -0.64
N LEU A 115 6.78 -1.41 -1.25
CA LEU A 115 8.08 -1.31 -0.60
C LEU A 115 8.37 0.11 -0.12
N GLY A 116 8.07 1.13 -0.92
CA GLY A 116 8.25 2.54 -0.53
C GLY A 116 7.33 2.99 0.61
N ALA A 117 6.20 2.30 0.82
CA ALA A 117 5.25 2.56 1.90
C ALA A 117 5.63 1.86 3.22
N ALA A 118 6.42 0.79 3.17
CA ALA A 118 6.77 -0.03 4.33
C ALA A 118 7.61 0.66 5.44
N PRO A 119 8.54 1.60 5.16
CA PRO A 119 9.50 2.09 6.16
C PRO A 119 8.86 2.62 7.45
N TYR A 120 7.80 3.44 7.33
CA TYR A 120 7.09 3.99 8.49
C TYR A 120 6.43 2.91 9.34
N ALA A 121 5.81 1.91 8.68
CA ALA A 121 5.15 0.80 9.36
C ALA A 121 6.17 -0.06 10.11
N ILE A 122 7.29 -0.40 9.47
CA ILE A 122 8.37 -1.17 10.09
C ILE A 122 8.98 -0.42 11.27
N ALA A 123 9.24 0.87 11.15
CA ALA A 123 9.75 1.68 12.26
C ALA A 123 8.76 1.76 13.43
N TYR A 124 7.46 1.91 13.14
CA TYR A 124 6.40 1.82 14.15
C TYR A 124 6.40 0.46 14.85
N LEU A 125 6.46 -0.64 14.10
CA LEU A 125 6.44 -2.01 14.63
C LEU A 125 7.65 -2.29 15.54
N ILE A 126 8.86 -1.93 15.11
CA ILE A 126 10.08 -2.06 15.92
C ILE A 126 9.95 -1.25 17.20
N LYS A 127 9.46 -0.01 17.11
CA LYS A 127 9.31 0.86 18.28
C LYS A 127 8.24 0.35 19.25
N SER A 128 7.12 -0.14 18.73
CA SER A 128 6.04 -0.72 19.54
C SER A 128 6.49 -2.01 20.26
N CYS A 129 7.35 -2.81 19.62
CA CYS A 129 8.00 -3.96 20.26
C CYS A 129 8.92 -3.54 21.41
N LYS A 130 9.75 -2.51 21.19
CA LYS A 130 10.69 -2.00 22.21
C LYS A 130 9.97 -1.40 23.42
N GLU A 131 8.83 -0.75 23.19
CA GLU A 131 7.99 -0.18 24.24
C GLU A 131 7.09 -1.24 24.94
N GLY A 132 7.20 -2.53 24.59
CA GLY A 132 6.46 -3.62 25.22
C GLY A 132 4.96 -3.65 24.92
N ARG A 133 4.51 -2.94 23.88
CA ARG A 133 3.07 -2.76 23.58
C ARG A 133 2.51 -3.88 22.69
N HIS A 134 3.34 -4.43 21.81
CA HIS A 134 3.03 -5.63 21.03
C HIS A 134 4.07 -6.72 21.27
N SER A 135 3.62 -7.97 21.27
CA SER A 135 4.51 -9.12 21.38
C SER A 135 5.36 -9.29 20.11
N LYS A 136 6.52 -9.93 20.23
CA LYS A 136 7.43 -10.19 19.10
C LYS A 136 6.72 -10.94 17.96
N ALA A 137 5.87 -11.91 18.28
CA ALA A 137 5.12 -12.68 17.28
C ALA A 137 4.17 -11.79 16.45
N VAL A 138 3.41 -10.90 17.11
CA VAL A 138 2.51 -9.96 16.43
C VAL A 138 3.29 -8.99 15.54
N VAL A 139 4.46 -8.55 15.99
CA VAL A 139 5.34 -7.64 15.25
C VAL A 139 5.92 -8.32 14.01
N ILE A 140 6.37 -9.57 14.12
CA ILE A 140 6.91 -10.35 12.99
C ILE A 140 5.80 -10.60 11.96
N LEU A 141 4.63 -11.08 12.40
CA LEU A 141 3.50 -11.33 11.50
C LEU A 141 3.07 -10.03 10.79
N SER A 142 2.92 -8.94 11.55
CA SER A 142 2.55 -7.64 10.97
C SER A 142 3.62 -7.06 10.06
N GLY A 143 4.89 -7.38 10.31
CA GLY A 143 6.02 -7.04 9.46
C GLY A 143 5.98 -7.77 8.12
N ILE A 144 5.66 -9.07 8.13
CA ILE A 144 5.46 -9.86 6.91
C ILE A 144 4.26 -9.31 6.12
N CYS A 145 3.16 -9.00 6.81
CA CYS A 145 1.98 -8.41 6.18
C CYS A 145 2.27 -7.07 5.47
N GLN A 146 3.33 -6.33 5.84
CA GLN A 146 3.68 -5.08 5.14
C GLN A 146 4.06 -5.27 3.68
N PHE A 147 4.41 -6.48 3.28
CA PHE A 147 4.81 -6.82 1.91
C PHE A 147 3.70 -7.55 1.14
N LEU A 148 2.48 -7.56 1.68
CA LEU A 148 1.30 -8.15 1.06
C LEU A 148 0.27 -7.05 0.80
N PHE A 149 -0.12 -6.87 -0.47
CA PHE A 149 -0.95 -5.74 -0.95
C PHE A 149 -2.11 -5.35 -0.04
N SER A 150 -3.15 -6.16 0.12
CA SER A 150 -4.31 -5.76 0.95
C SER A 150 -4.08 -6.01 2.44
N PHE A 151 -3.23 -6.99 2.77
CA PHE A 151 -2.96 -7.39 4.15
C PHE A 151 -2.14 -6.34 4.93
N ASP A 152 -1.36 -5.50 4.25
CA ASP A 152 -0.60 -4.43 4.89
C ASP A 152 -1.53 -3.42 5.60
N VAL A 153 -2.65 -3.06 4.98
CA VAL A 153 -3.64 -2.14 5.49
C VAL A 153 -4.41 -2.80 6.63
N PHE A 154 -4.90 -4.02 6.42
CA PHE A 154 -5.66 -4.74 7.46
C PHE A 154 -4.82 -4.98 8.71
N SER A 155 -3.55 -5.36 8.56
CA SER A 155 -2.62 -5.50 9.69
C SER A 155 -2.51 -4.19 10.49
N MET A 156 -2.34 -3.06 9.80
CA MET A 156 -2.26 -1.76 10.46
C MET A 156 -3.60 -1.32 11.09
N MET A 157 -4.74 -1.64 10.48
CA MET A 157 -6.06 -1.39 11.07
C MET A 157 -6.24 -2.14 12.40
N ILE A 158 -5.90 -3.43 12.44
CA ILE A 158 -5.99 -4.26 13.65
C ILE A 158 -5.09 -3.69 14.76
N LEU A 159 -3.84 -3.34 14.44
CA LEU A 159 -2.92 -2.77 15.42
C LEU A 159 -3.38 -1.41 15.95
N THR A 160 -3.98 -0.60 15.08
CA THR A 160 -4.51 0.73 15.43
C THR A 160 -5.69 0.62 16.40
N ILE A 161 -6.61 -0.31 16.14
CA ILE A 161 -7.73 -0.62 17.03
C ILE A 161 -7.20 -1.12 18.39
N LYS A 162 -6.22 -2.03 18.37
CA LYS A 162 -5.61 -2.59 19.59
C LYS A 162 -4.91 -1.52 20.43
N GLU A 163 -4.28 -0.52 19.82
CA GLU A 163 -3.69 0.62 20.53
C GLU A 163 -4.71 1.69 20.98
N LYS A 164 -6.00 1.50 20.68
CA LYS A 164 -7.09 2.46 20.95
C LYS A 164 -6.82 3.86 20.37
N HIS A 165 -6.10 3.92 19.25
CA HIS A 165 -5.71 5.16 18.60
C HIS A 165 -6.53 5.34 17.33
N LEU A 166 -7.18 6.51 17.10
CA LEU A 166 -7.98 6.78 15.87
C LEU A 166 -9.02 5.70 15.50
N VAL A 167 -9.54 4.96 16.47
CA VAL A 167 -10.44 3.81 16.26
C VAL A 167 -11.67 4.16 15.42
N LYS A 168 -12.28 5.32 15.67
CA LYS A 168 -13.45 5.79 14.90
C LYS A 168 -13.12 5.94 13.41
N THR A 169 -11.97 6.53 13.09
CA THR A 169 -11.49 6.68 11.71
C THR A 169 -11.21 5.32 11.10
N THR A 170 -10.52 4.43 11.81
CA THR A 170 -10.23 3.07 11.31
C THR A 170 -11.49 2.27 11.01
N ILE A 171 -12.50 2.33 11.88
CA ILE A 171 -13.80 1.66 11.66
C ILE A 171 -14.52 2.27 10.46
N ALA A 172 -14.55 3.60 10.34
CA ALA A 172 -15.17 4.28 9.19
C ALA A 172 -14.49 3.89 7.86
N VAL A 173 -13.16 3.87 7.83
CA VAL A 173 -12.38 3.46 6.66
C VAL A 173 -12.61 1.98 6.34
N PHE A 174 -12.62 1.09 7.34
CA PHE A 174 -12.91 -0.32 7.15
C PHE A 174 -14.31 -0.54 6.58
N ALA A 175 -15.33 0.14 7.12
CA ALA A 175 -16.69 0.09 6.58
C ALA A 175 -16.74 0.59 5.12
N GLY A 176 -16.02 1.68 4.81
CA GLY A 176 -15.90 2.19 3.44
C GLY A 176 -15.27 1.17 2.48
N VAL A 177 -14.21 0.47 2.91
CA VAL A 177 -13.59 -0.61 2.12
C VAL A 177 -14.57 -1.75 1.88
N CYS A 178 -15.27 -2.21 2.92
CA CYS A 178 -16.27 -3.27 2.78
C CYS A 178 -17.39 -2.89 1.81
N LEU A 179 -17.89 -1.65 1.88
CA LEU A 179 -18.90 -1.13 0.95
C LEU A 179 -18.37 -1.04 -0.49
N ALA A 180 -17.13 -0.59 -0.68
CA ALA A 180 -16.51 -0.54 -2.01
C ALA A 180 -16.36 -1.94 -2.61
N ILE A 181 -15.90 -2.92 -1.83
CA ILE A 181 -15.80 -4.32 -2.27
C ILE A 181 -17.18 -4.87 -2.62
N LEU A 182 -18.19 -4.63 -1.78
CA LEU A 182 -19.57 -5.06 -2.05
C LEU A 182 -20.09 -4.44 -3.35
N PHE A 183 -19.85 -3.15 -3.58
CA PHE A 183 -20.27 -2.47 -4.80
C PHE A 183 -19.59 -3.05 -6.04
N ILE A 184 -18.29 -3.34 -5.97
CA ILE A 184 -17.55 -4.01 -7.05
C ILE A 184 -18.14 -5.40 -7.32
N LEU A 185 -18.40 -6.20 -6.29
CA LEU A 185 -18.98 -7.53 -6.44
C LEU A 185 -20.37 -7.48 -7.07
N LEU A 186 -21.24 -6.55 -6.64
CA LEU A 186 -22.57 -6.37 -7.22
C LEU A 186 -22.51 -5.91 -8.67
N TYR A 187 -21.60 -4.99 -9.00
CA TYR A 187 -21.37 -4.53 -10.37
C TYR A 187 -20.91 -5.67 -11.27
N VAL A 188 -19.96 -6.47 -10.81
CA VAL A 188 -19.46 -7.65 -11.54
C VAL A 188 -20.59 -8.68 -11.71
N LEU A 189 -21.35 -8.98 -10.66
CA LEU A 189 -22.49 -9.90 -10.75
C LEU A 189 -23.53 -9.45 -11.80
N ARG A 190 -23.82 -8.14 -11.88
CA ARG A 190 -24.72 -7.57 -12.88
C ARG A 190 -24.21 -7.73 -14.32
N ILE A 191 -22.90 -7.80 -14.54
CA ILE A 191 -22.36 -8.06 -15.88
C ILE A 191 -22.63 -9.50 -16.32
N PHE A 192 -22.73 -10.44 -15.38
CA PHE A 192 -22.91 -11.86 -15.65
C PHE A 192 -24.38 -12.33 -15.65
N VAL A 193 -25.32 -11.51 -15.16
CA VAL A 193 -26.77 -11.80 -15.09
C VAL A 193 -27.52 -10.90 -16.05
#